data_AF-A0A1G8SSL3-F1
#
_entry.id   AF-A0A1G8SSL3-F1
#
_cell.length_a   1.000
_cell.length_b   1.000
_cell.length_c   1.000
_cell.angle_alpha   90.00
_cell.angle_beta   90.00
_cell.angle_gamma   90.00
#
_symmetry.space_group_name_H-M   'P 1'
#
loop_
_entity.id
_entity.type
_entity.pdbx_description
1 polymer ?
#
loop_
_entity_poly.entity_id
_entity_poly.type
_entity_poly.pdbx_seq_one_letter_code
_entity_poly.pdbx_strand_id
1 'polypeptide(L)'
;MKDYISLYNYIDLFVYDEDKEEINVIPCVIKNQVIDAYNEALQAMKGDKDEITAKQKWMFDVAIDFVRRLPVEDQCYLGEYTWTSSHRGWLECIKNRYVSKSSKVISPYDDDETSVEIMKQAFSILNEDYDYRNEEFVSFHESEEYSLMFSYYHRDYPDIFRKVDLLLLEEKASLVSFQAEEILREMILKEVGKKEFTRKFKYLFFEYLEKRGDYIWQRNYGRLEKDFADSLYNRCILFPNECEKVLKLKEEGIFVKFLQNEFKTKEECGDFIELNLEEEGSDSEFITDCFWEVYQEYKEHFSFDIDE
;
A
#
# COMPACT_ATOMS: atom_id res chain seq x y z
N MET A 1 -14.38 11.23 31.49
CA MET A 1 -15.18 10.02 31.18
C MET A 1 -16.67 10.29 31.37
N LYS A 2 -17.13 10.87 32.50
CA LYS A 2 -18.55 11.25 32.69
C LYS A 2 -19.08 12.25 31.65
N ASP A 3 -18.22 13.13 31.14
CA ASP A 3 -18.62 14.28 30.33
C ASP A 3 -19.05 13.89 28.90
N TYR A 4 -18.65 12.71 28.42
CA TYR A 4 -19.02 12.20 27.08
C TYR A 4 -20.13 11.14 27.11
N ILE A 5 -20.48 10.61 28.29
CA ILE A 5 -21.56 9.63 28.46
C ILE A 5 -22.92 10.26 28.13
N SER A 6 -23.13 11.52 28.52
CA SER A 6 -24.35 12.27 28.18
C SER A 6 -24.50 12.43 26.67
N LEU A 7 -23.40 12.69 25.96
CA LEU A 7 -23.39 12.82 24.50
C LEU A 7 -23.75 11.49 23.82
N TYR A 8 -23.19 10.40 24.34
CA TYR A 8 -23.45 9.04 23.84
C TYR A 8 -24.93 8.64 23.91
N ASN A 9 -25.63 8.99 25.00
CA ASN A 9 -27.06 8.70 25.16
C ASN A 9 -27.95 9.34 24.07
N TYR A 10 -27.42 10.31 23.34
CA TYR A 10 -28.11 11.04 22.28
C TYR A 10 -27.40 10.93 20.94
N ILE A 11 -26.46 10.00 20.77
CA ILE A 11 -25.58 9.93 19.60
C ILE A 11 -26.36 9.88 18.28
N ASP A 12 -27.49 9.16 18.26
CA ASP A 12 -28.39 8.99 17.11
C ASP A 12 -29.11 10.28 16.68
N LEU A 13 -29.10 11.32 17.51
CA LEU A 13 -29.78 12.58 17.25
C LEU A 13 -28.86 13.65 16.64
N PHE A 14 -27.58 13.34 16.43
CA PHE A 14 -26.60 14.26 15.84
C PHE A 14 -26.29 13.90 14.39
N VAL A 15 -26.42 14.83 13.45
CA VAL A 15 -26.11 14.60 12.03
C VAL A 15 -25.17 15.68 11.54
N TYR A 16 -24.05 15.28 10.95
CA TYR A 16 -23.13 16.24 10.33
C TYR A 16 -23.69 16.74 9.00
N ASP A 17 -23.77 18.07 8.84
CA ASP A 17 -24.18 18.75 7.61
C ASP A 17 -22.93 19.19 6.84
N GLU A 18 -22.62 18.46 5.78
CA GLU A 18 -21.42 18.67 4.96
C GLU A 18 -21.41 20.04 4.27
N ASP A 19 -22.57 20.58 3.89
CA ASP A 19 -22.66 21.88 3.20
C ASP A 19 -22.37 23.06 4.16
N LYS A 20 -22.68 22.88 5.45
CA LYS A 20 -22.46 23.90 6.48
C LYS A 20 -21.23 23.65 7.35
N GLU A 21 -20.56 22.52 7.14
CA GLU A 21 -19.44 22.01 7.92
C GLU A 21 -19.70 21.97 9.45
N GLU A 22 -20.93 21.67 9.87
CA GLU A 22 -21.34 21.69 11.28
C GLU A 22 -22.25 20.52 11.66
N ILE A 23 -22.28 20.16 12.94
CA ILE A 23 -23.23 19.18 13.44
C ILE A 23 -24.60 19.79 13.75
N ASN A 24 -25.65 19.10 13.33
CA ASN A 24 -27.04 19.46 13.55
C ASN A 24 -27.73 18.45 14.45
N VAL A 25 -28.70 18.92 15.24
CA VAL A 25 -29.56 18.05 16.07
C VAL A 25 -30.87 17.79 15.35
N ILE A 26 -31.19 16.52 15.12
CA ILE A 26 -32.46 16.09 14.55
C ILE A 26 -33.62 16.65 15.40
N PRO A 27 -34.67 17.23 14.79
CA PRO A 27 -35.83 17.72 15.52
C PRO A 27 -36.44 16.64 16.44
N CYS A 28 -36.42 16.88 17.75
CA CYS A 28 -36.94 15.97 18.75
C CYS A 28 -37.48 16.72 19.98
N VAL A 29 -38.26 16.04 20.81
CA VAL A 29 -38.91 16.63 22.00
C VAL A 29 -37.91 17.00 23.10
N ILE A 30 -36.76 16.32 23.10
CA ILE A 30 -35.67 16.50 24.07
C ILE A 30 -34.51 17.34 23.52
N LYS A 31 -34.73 18.07 22.41
CA LYS A 31 -33.66 18.79 21.67
C LYS A 31 -32.75 19.63 22.56
N ASN A 32 -33.30 20.31 23.56
CA ASN A 32 -32.49 21.13 24.46
C ASN A 32 -31.50 20.29 25.28
N GLN A 33 -31.91 19.11 25.76
CA GLN A 33 -31.03 18.20 26.51
C GLN A 33 -29.89 17.67 25.63
N VAL A 34 -30.18 17.42 24.35
CA VAL A 34 -29.19 16.99 23.36
C VAL A 34 -28.17 18.10 23.07
N ILE A 35 -28.65 19.33 22.89
CA ILE A 35 -27.80 20.52 22.71
C ILE A 35 -26.94 20.76 23.95
N ASP A 36 -27.51 20.63 25.15
CA ASP A 36 -26.78 20.80 26.41
C ASP A 36 -25.67 19.75 26.53
N ALA A 37 -25.96 18.48 26.22
CA ALA A 37 -24.95 17.41 26.21
C ALA A 37 -23.81 17.66 25.21
N TYR A 38 -24.11 18.19 24.02
CA TYR A 38 -23.09 18.60 23.05
C TYR A 38 -22.23 19.76 23.56
N ASN A 39 -22.86 20.79 24.14
CA ASN A 39 -22.14 21.94 24.70
C ASN A 39 -21.26 21.54 25.89
N GLU A 40 -21.75 20.66 26.77
CA GLU A 40 -20.97 20.11 27.88
C GLU A 40 -19.73 19.37 27.36
N ALA A 41 -19.89 18.55 26.32
CA ALA A 41 -18.78 17.81 25.73
C ALA A 41 -17.78 18.74 25.01
N LEU A 42 -18.24 19.79 24.33
CA LEU A 42 -17.37 20.84 23.79
C LEU A 42 -16.58 21.56 24.90
N GLN A 43 -17.22 21.90 26.02
CA GLN A 43 -16.51 22.50 27.16
C GLN A 43 -15.48 21.54 27.77
N ALA A 44 -15.80 20.25 27.85
CA ALA A 44 -14.85 19.24 28.28
C ALA A 44 -13.64 19.14 27.34
N MET A 45 -13.86 19.21 26.02
CA MET A 45 -12.78 19.24 25.02
C MET A 45 -11.92 20.51 25.09
N LYS A 46 -12.53 21.65 25.44
CA LYS A 46 -11.84 22.93 25.64
C LYS A 46 -10.80 22.82 26.78
N GLY A 47 -11.14 22.12 27.86
CA GLY A 47 -10.31 22.02 29.06
C GLY A 47 -9.96 23.41 29.62
N ASP A 48 -8.69 23.63 29.94
CA ASP A 48 -8.18 24.91 30.47
C ASP A 48 -7.86 25.96 29.38
N LYS A 49 -8.16 25.70 28.11
CA LYS A 49 -7.86 26.63 27.01
C LYS A 49 -8.87 27.77 26.96
N ASP A 50 -8.46 28.94 26.49
CA ASP A 50 -9.35 30.11 26.38
C ASP A 50 -10.46 29.94 25.33
N GLU A 51 -10.20 29.20 24.25
CA GLU A 51 -11.15 28.91 23.18
C GLU A 51 -10.84 27.58 22.45
N ILE A 52 -11.87 27.01 21.81
CA ILE A 52 -11.73 25.91 20.87
C ILE A 52 -11.57 26.52 19.48
N THR A 53 -10.52 26.15 18.76
CA THR A 53 -10.33 26.62 17.37
C THR A 53 -11.42 26.05 16.46
N ALA A 54 -11.77 26.76 15.39
CA ALA A 54 -12.74 26.28 14.40
C ALA A 54 -12.40 24.86 13.89
N LYS A 55 -11.10 24.59 13.68
CA LYS A 55 -10.60 23.27 13.28
C LYS A 55 -10.90 22.18 14.33
N GLN A 56 -10.70 22.48 15.63
CA GLN A 56 -10.96 21.52 16.70
C GLN A 56 -12.44 21.23 16.88
N LYS A 57 -13.30 22.25 16.82
CA LYS A 57 -14.76 22.06 16.85
C LYS A 57 -15.21 21.21 15.66
N TRP A 58 -14.72 21.55 14.47
CA TRP A 58 -15.04 20.82 13.24
C TRP A 58 -14.64 19.33 13.32
N MET A 59 -13.43 19.04 13.84
CA MET A 59 -12.95 17.68 14.08
C MET A 59 -13.87 16.91 15.06
N PHE A 60 -14.31 17.58 16.13
CA PHE A 60 -15.23 17.01 17.11
C PHE A 60 -16.61 16.69 16.49
N ASP A 61 -17.13 17.58 15.65
CA ASP A 61 -18.39 17.38 14.94
C ASP A 61 -18.33 16.15 14.02
N VAL A 62 -17.23 15.98 13.27
CA VAL A 62 -17.01 14.79 12.42
C VAL A 62 -16.91 13.51 13.25
N ALA A 63 -16.26 13.56 14.42
CA ALA A 63 -16.16 12.42 15.33
C ALA A 63 -17.54 11.96 15.83
N ILE A 64 -18.45 12.89 16.14
CA ILE A 64 -19.79 12.57 16.64
C ILE A 64 -20.59 11.83 15.58
N ASP A 65 -20.61 12.36 14.36
CA ASP A 65 -21.34 11.72 13.26
C ASP A 65 -20.70 10.40 12.84
N PHE A 66 -19.38 10.26 12.98
CA PHE A 66 -18.68 8.99 12.84
C PHE A 66 -19.20 7.95 13.85
N VAL A 67 -19.16 8.25 15.16
CA VAL A 67 -19.60 7.30 16.19
C VAL A 67 -21.07 6.93 15.99
N ARG A 68 -21.94 7.90 15.66
CA ARG A 68 -23.35 7.62 15.37
C ARG A 68 -23.56 6.53 14.31
N ARG A 69 -22.73 6.51 13.27
CA ARG A 69 -22.88 5.57 12.14
C ARG A 69 -22.39 4.15 12.47
N LEU A 70 -21.73 3.96 13.61
CA LEU A 70 -21.26 2.65 14.03
C LEU A 70 -22.42 1.77 14.53
N PRO A 71 -22.30 0.42 14.43
CA PRO A 71 -23.14 -0.52 15.16
C PRO A 71 -23.14 -0.23 16.66
N VAL A 72 -24.29 -0.42 17.31
CA VAL A 72 -24.49 -0.12 18.75
C VAL A 72 -23.44 -0.78 19.65
N GLU A 73 -22.98 -1.98 19.27
CA GLU A 73 -21.93 -2.74 19.95
C GLU A 73 -20.54 -2.07 19.91
N ASP A 74 -20.24 -1.35 18.83
CA ASP A 74 -18.94 -0.71 18.59
C ASP A 74 -18.94 0.78 19.02
N GLN A 75 -20.12 1.39 19.05
CA GLN A 75 -20.31 2.79 19.45
C GLN A 75 -19.68 3.08 20.83
N CYS A 76 -19.89 2.21 21.83
CA CYS A 76 -19.47 2.48 23.21
C CYS A 76 -17.95 2.41 23.36
N TYR A 77 -17.33 1.41 22.73
CA TYR A 77 -15.88 1.22 22.78
C TYR A 77 -15.17 2.31 21.98
N LEU A 78 -15.51 2.50 20.70
CA LEU A 78 -14.86 3.50 19.84
C LEU A 78 -15.19 4.93 20.28
N GLY A 79 -16.39 5.16 20.83
CA GLY A 79 -16.77 6.41 21.47
C GLY A 79 -15.75 6.86 22.52
N GLU A 80 -15.23 6.00 23.38
CA GLU A 80 -14.33 6.42 24.45
C GLU A 80 -13.00 7.03 23.94
N TYR A 81 -12.54 6.65 22.75
CA TYR A 81 -11.24 7.05 22.20
C TYR A 81 -11.35 8.22 21.22
N THR A 82 -12.45 8.29 20.48
CA THR A 82 -12.72 9.28 19.42
C THR A 82 -12.78 10.73 19.89
N TRP A 83 -13.03 10.99 21.19
CA TRP A 83 -13.14 12.35 21.74
C TRP A 83 -11.81 12.95 22.25
N THR A 84 -10.71 12.19 22.22
CA THR A 84 -9.46 12.61 22.85
C THR A 84 -8.49 13.26 21.86
N SER A 85 -7.77 14.29 22.32
CA SER A 85 -6.91 15.16 21.48
C SER A 85 -5.71 14.46 20.81
N SER A 86 -5.45 13.20 21.13
CA SER A 86 -4.35 12.37 20.60
C SER A 86 -4.61 11.84 19.19
N HIS A 87 -5.86 11.82 18.70
CA HIS A 87 -6.23 11.09 17.48
C HIS A 87 -6.44 12.02 16.27
N ARG A 88 -5.52 12.97 16.09
CA ARG A 88 -5.65 14.03 15.08
C ARG A 88 -5.45 13.54 13.64
N GLY A 89 -4.57 12.56 13.42
CA GLY A 89 -4.39 11.94 12.09
C GLY A 89 -5.64 11.18 11.65
N TRP A 90 -6.27 10.49 12.60
CA TRP A 90 -7.50 9.69 12.42
C TRP A 90 -8.69 10.48 11.84
N LEU A 91 -9.02 11.67 12.37
CA LEU A 91 -10.14 12.49 11.86
C LEU A 91 -9.87 13.11 10.49
N GLU A 92 -8.61 13.39 10.15
CA GLU A 92 -8.24 13.88 8.81
C GLU A 92 -8.33 12.78 7.75
N CYS A 93 -8.09 11.51 8.11
CA CYS A 93 -8.30 10.36 7.22
C CYS A 93 -9.79 10.09 6.95
N ILE A 94 -10.64 10.14 7.98
CA ILE A 94 -12.11 10.06 7.82
C ILE A 94 -12.60 11.21 6.92
N LYS A 95 -12.11 12.45 7.13
CA LYS A 95 -12.43 13.59 6.26
C LYS A 95 -12.10 13.34 4.79
N ASN A 96 -10.90 12.88 4.49
CA ASN A 96 -10.43 12.70 3.11
C ASN A 96 -11.21 11.61 2.35
N ARG A 97 -11.87 10.69 3.07
CA ARG A 97 -12.74 9.68 2.47
C ARG A 97 -14.19 10.15 2.35
N TYR A 98 -14.70 10.92 3.31
CA TYR A 98 -16.12 11.27 3.41
C TYR A 98 -16.49 12.69 2.95
N VAL A 99 -15.70 13.72 3.28
CA VAL A 99 -16.11 15.13 3.14
C VAL A 99 -15.43 15.83 1.96
N SER A 100 -14.20 15.43 1.60
CA SER A 100 -13.58 15.92 0.38
C SER A 100 -12.80 14.80 -0.29
N LYS A 101 -13.12 14.48 -1.55
CA LYS A 101 -12.28 13.67 -2.44
C LYS A 101 -10.98 14.41 -2.75
N SER A 102 -10.14 14.63 -1.76
CA SER A 102 -8.79 15.13 -1.92
C SER A 102 -7.91 13.97 -2.37
N SER A 103 -7.16 14.16 -3.45
CA SER A 103 -6.19 13.17 -3.97
C SER A 103 -4.93 13.05 -3.11
N LYS A 104 -4.86 13.72 -1.95
CA LYS A 104 -3.74 13.62 -1.01
C LYS A 104 -4.13 12.68 0.12
N VAL A 105 -3.64 11.44 0.04
CA VAL A 105 -3.64 10.49 1.16
C VAL A 105 -2.69 11.04 2.21
N ILE A 106 -3.22 11.40 3.38
CA ILE A 106 -2.41 11.69 4.57
C ILE A 106 -2.10 10.31 5.17
N SER A 107 -0.81 10.02 5.36
CA SER A 107 -0.34 8.77 5.93
C SER A 107 -0.91 8.59 7.35
N PRO A 108 -1.68 7.53 7.63
CA PRO A 108 -2.21 7.25 8.97
C PRO A 108 -1.17 6.73 9.97
N TYR A 109 0.10 6.54 9.54
CA TYR A 109 1.07 5.67 10.22
C TYR A 109 2.01 6.37 11.22
N ASP A 110 1.71 7.58 11.67
CA ASP A 110 2.49 8.29 12.71
C ASP A 110 1.86 8.20 14.12
N ASP A 111 0.71 7.55 14.27
CA ASP A 111 0.00 7.43 15.56
C ASP A 111 0.19 6.03 16.19
N ASP A 112 0.10 5.95 17.52
CA ASP A 112 0.40 4.76 18.34
C ASP A 112 -0.38 3.48 17.96
N GLU A 113 0.10 2.30 18.38
CA GLU A 113 -0.52 0.98 18.06
C GLU A 113 -2.02 0.91 18.41
N THR A 114 -2.46 1.66 19.42
CA THR A 114 -3.88 1.75 19.82
C THR A 114 -4.71 2.50 18.78
N SER A 115 -4.17 3.60 18.24
CA SER A 115 -4.80 4.38 17.17
C SER A 115 -4.89 3.60 15.86
N VAL A 116 -3.88 2.76 15.55
CA VAL A 116 -3.88 1.87 14.37
C VAL A 116 -4.99 0.83 14.47
N GLU A 117 -5.11 0.16 15.61
CA GLU A 117 -6.13 -0.88 15.83
C GLU A 117 -7.54 -0.29 15.69
N ILE A 118 -7.82 0.82 16.40
CA ILE A 118 -9.10 1.56 16.34
C ILE A 118 -9.42 2.00 14.90
N MET A 119 -8.41 2.38 14.11
CA MET A 119 -8.58 2.71 12.68
C MET A 119 -9.04 1.50 11.86
N LYS A 120 -8.44 0.33 12.05
CA LYS A 120 -8.87 -0.89 11.35
C LYS A 120 -10.35 -1.19 11.62
N GLN A 121 -10.75 -1.12 12.89
CA GLN A 121 -12.15 -1.37 13.28
C GLN A 121 -13.10 -0.32 12.68
N ALA A 122 -12.73 0.96 12.75
CA ALA A 122 -13.48 2.05 12.13
C ALA A 122 -13.64 1.89 10.62
N PHE A 123 -12.55 1.54 9.91
CA PHE A 123 -12.57 1.35 8.46
C PHE A 123 -13.47 0.20 8.04
N SER A 124 -13.53 -0.87 8.84
CA SER A 124 -14.35 -2.04 8.50
C SER A 124 -15.85 -1.82 8.62
N ILE A 125 -16.24 -1.03 9.61
CA ILE A 125 -17.64 -0.70 9.85
C ILE A 125 -18.15 0.24 8.75
N LEU A 126 -17.23 1.05 8.22
CA LEU A 126 -17.48 2.13 7.28
C LEU A 126 -17.27 1.76 5.82
N ASN A 127 -16.58 0.66 5.55
CA ASN A 127 -16.34 0.17 4.21
C ASN A 127 -16.84 -1.27 4.15
N GLU A 128 -17.96 -1.49 3.44
CA GLU A 128 -18.52 -2.83 3.22
C GLU A 128 -17.49 -3.79 2.59
N ASP A 129 -16.46 -3.24 1.94
CA ASP A 129 -15.36 -3.98 1.32
C ASP A 129 -14.09 -4.10 2.22
N TYR A 130 -14.15 -3.82 3.53
CA TYR A 130 -13.04 -4.03 4.49
C TYR A 130 -13.59 -4.69 5.75
N ASP A 131 -13.01 -5.81 6.19
CA ASP A 131 -13.43 -6.46 7.45
C ASP A 131 -12.21 -6.68 8.37
N TYR A 132 -12.10 -5.90 9.44
CA TYR A 132 -11.03 -6.06 10.43
C TYR A 132 -11.18 -7.32 11.29
N ARG A 133 -12.40 -7.86 11.39
CA ARG A 133 -12.68 -9.07 12.16
C ARG A 133 -12.18 -10.30 11.42
N ASN A 134 -11.96 -10.16 10.11
CA ASN A 134 -11.34 -11.16 9.27
C ASN A 134 -9.81 -11.01 9.32
N GLU A 135 -9.18 -11.85 10.15
CA GLU A 135 -7.71 -11.87 10.36
C GLU A 135 -6.94 -12.06 9.05
N GLU A 136 -7.46 -12.85 8.10
CA GLU A 136 -6.82 -13.08 6.80
C GLU A 136 -6.93 -11.85 5.89
N PHE A 137 -8.07 -11.15 5.93
CA PHE A 137 -8.25 -9.90 5.20
C PHE A 137 -7.30 -8.81 5.72
N VAL A 138 -7.18 -8.65 7.04
CA VAL A 138 -6.24 -7.71 7.65
C VAL A 138 -4.80 -8.07 7.29
N SER A 139 -4.42 -9.33 7.48
CA SER A 139 -3.07 -9.81 7.17
C SER A 139 -2.69 -9.58 5.71
N PHE A 140 -3.64 -9.77 4.79
CA PHE A 140 -3.45 -9.47 3.37
C PHE A 140 -3.18 -7.99 3.11
N HIS A 141 -3.97 -7.07 3.69
CA HIS A 141 -3.79 -5.63 3.48
C HIS A 141 -2.56 -5.04 4.19
N GLU A 142 -2.05 -5.70 5.23
CA GLU A 142 -0.81 -5.31 5.92
C GLU A 142 0.46 -5.89 5.30
N SER A 143 0.33 -6.78 4.33
CA SER A 143 1.45 -7.37 3.63
C SER A 143 2.25 -6.34 2.83
N GLU A 144 3.58 -6.45 2.92
CA GLU A 144 4.50 -5.67 2.08
C GLU A 144 4.29 -6.00 0.60
N GLU A 145 4.03 -7.27 0.27
CA GLU A 145 3.83 -7.70 -1.10
C GLU A 145 2.55 -7.11 -1.70
N TYR A 146 1.44 -7.18 -0.96
CA TYR A 146 0.19 -6.52 -1.33
C TYR A 146 0.40 -5.02 -1.54
N SER A 147 1.07 -4.35 -0.59
CA SER A 147 1.35 -2.91 -0.66
C SER A 147 2.14 -2.53 -1.92
N LEU A 148 3.16 -3.33 -2.27
CA LEU A 148 3.93 -3.13 -3.49
C LEU A 148 3.06 -3.35 -4.74
N MET A 149 2.33 -4.46 -4.82
CA MET A 149 1.42 -4.74 -5.94
C MET A 149 0.37 -3.63 -6.11
N PHE A 150 -0.24 -3.17 -5.02
CA PHE A 150 -1.20 -2.08 -5.01
C PHE A 150 -0.58 -0.80 -5.58
N SER A 151 0.61 -0.43 -5.12
CA SER A 151 1.29 0.80 -5.57
C SER A 151 1.58 0.82 -7.08
N TYR A 152 1.88 -0.34 -7.67
CA TYR A 152 2.25 -0.44 -9.09
C TYR A 152 1.06 -0.70 -10.01
N TYR A 153 0.04 -1.43 -9.56
CA TYR A 153 -0.98 -1.99 -10.46
C TYR A 153 -2.42 -1.58 -10.14
N HIS A 154 -2.74 -1.15 -8.92
CA HIS A 154 -4.13 -0.85 -8.54
C HIS A 154 -4.77 0.24 -9.41
N ARG A 155 -3.99 1.24 -9.83
CA ARG A 155 -4.50 2.34 -10.67
C ARG A 155 -5.03 1.85 -12.02
N ASP A 156 -4.33 0.89 -12.62
CA ASP A 156 -4.63 0.41 -13.97
C ASP A 156 -5.55 -0.83 -13.94
N TYR A 157 -5.53 -1.59 -12.84
CA TYR A 157 -6.29 -2.84 -12.66
C TYR A 157 -7.12 -2.89 -11.37
N PRO A 158 -7.91 -1.84 -11.01
CA PRO A 158 -8.61 -1.79 -9.72
C PRO A 158 -9.62 -2.92 -9.54
N ASP A 159 -10.23 -3.40 -10.62
CA ASP A 159 -11.20 -4.50 -10.59
C ASP A 159 -10.59 -5.84 -10.18
N ILE A 160 -9.28 -6.04 -10.39
CA ILE A 160 -8.59 -7.26 -9.95
C ILE A 160 -8.45 -7.26 -8.43
N PHE A 161 -7.99 -6.16 -7.85
CA PHE A 161 -7.85 -6.01 -6.40
C PHE A 161 -9.20 -6.21 -5.70
N ARG A 162 -10.25 -5.55 -6.20
CA ARG A 162 -11.60 -5.71 -5.66
C ARG A 162 -12.10 -7.16 -5.70
N LYS A 163 -11.79 -7.92 -6.76
CA LYS A 163 -12.18 -9.34 -6.85
C LYS A 163 -11.51 -10.17 -5.76
N VAL A 164 -10.25 -9.91 -5.45
CA VAL A 164 -9.51 -10.63 -4.39
C VAL A 164 -10.05 -10.23 -3.01
N ASP A 165 -10.33 -8.95 -2.79
CA ASP A 165 -10.98 -8.50 -1.55
C ASP A 165 -12.30 -9.23 -1.31
N LEU A 166 -13.16 -9.32 -2.35
CA LEU A 166 -14.43 -10.05 -2.25
C LEU A 166 -14.24 -11.54 -1.96
N LEU A 167 -13.20 -12.18 -2.51
CA LEU A 167 -12.89 -13.58 -2.22
C LEU A 167 -12.49 -13.80 -0.76
N LEU A 168 -11.77 -12.85 -0.15
CA LEU A 168 -11.39 -12.91 1.27
C LEU A 168 -12.59 -12.65 2.19
N LEU A 169 -13.54 -11.82 1.77
CA LEU A 169 -14.74 -11.48 2.54
C LEU A 169 -15.85 -12.54 2.47
N GLU A 170 -15.77 -13.49 1.54
CA GLU A 170 -16.74 -14.59 1.45
C GLU A 170 -16.61 -15.56 2.63
N GLU A 171 -17.59 -15.60 3.54
CA GLU A 171 -17.63 -16.47 4.75
C GLU A 171 -17.38 -17.97 4.49
N LYS A 172 -17.52 -18.44 3.25
CA LYS A 172 -17.31 -19.85 2.85
C LYS A 172 -15.94 -20.11 2.22
N ALA A 173 -15.21 -19.06 1.85
CA ALA A 173 -13.88 -19.17 1.31
C ALA A 173 -12.91 -19.31 2.50
N SER A 174 -12.37 -20.51 2.70
CA SER A 174 -11.26 -20.73 3.64
C SER A 174 -9.93 -20.23 3.04
N LEU A 175 -9.95 -19.05 2.43
CA LEU A 175 -8.80 -18.47 1.74
C LEU A 175 -7.93 -17.75 2.77
N VAL A 176 -6.68 -18.17 2.87
CA VAL A 176 -5.69 -17.52 3.75
C VAL A 176 -4.95 -16.43 2.97
N SER A 177 -4.44 -15.42 3.68
CA SER A 177 -3.78 -14.22 3.17
C SER A 177 -2.74 -14.49 2.08
N PHE A 178 -1.79 -15.40 2.31
CA PHE A 178 -0.77 -15.73 1.30
C PHE A 178 -1.36 -16.33 0.00
N GLN A 179 -2.49 -17.04 0.09
CA GLN A 179 -3.16 -17.57 -1.10
C GLN A 179 -3.84 -16.43 -1.87
N ALA A 180 -4.38 -15.43 -1.18
CA ALA A 180 -4.93 -14.24 -1.81
C ALA A 180 -3.85 -13.41 -2.52
N GLU A 181 -2.63 -13.33 -1.97
CA GLU A 181 -1.47 -12.71 -2.64
C GLU A 181 -1.11 -13.43 -3.93
N GLU A 182 -1.01 -14.76 -3.90
CA GLU A 182 -0.74 -15.57 -5.10
C GLU A 182 -1.86 -15.41 -6.14
N ILE A 183 -3.13 -15.43 -5.74
CA ILE A 183 -4.27 -15.19 -6.64
C ILE A 183 -4.19 -13.80 -7.26
N LEU A 184 -3.93 -12.77 -6.44
CA LEU A 184 -3.77 -11.39 -6.92
C LEU A 184 -2.64 -11.32 -7.95
N ARG A 185 -1.48 -11.92 -7.63
CA ARG A 185 -0.31 -11.98 -8.50
C ARG A 185 -0.65 -12.64 -9.83
N GLU A 186 -1.25 -13.82 -9.81
CA GLU A 186 -1.66 -14.56 -11.01
C GLU A 186 -2.67 -13.79 -11.86
N MET A 187 -3.64 -13.10 -11.24
CA MET A 187 -4.64 -12.32 -11.95
C MET A 187 -4.00 -11.12 -12.65
N ILE A 188 -3.12 -10.39 -11.98
CA ILE A 188 -2.38 -9.27 -12.61
C ILE A 188 -1.48 -9.80 -13.72
N LEU A 189 -0.76 -10.90 -13.48
CA LEU A 189 0.12 -11.55 -14.46
C LEU A 189 -0.61 -11.92 -15.76
N LYS A 190 -1.87 -12.36 -15.69
CA LYS A 190 -2.69 -12.66 -16.87
C LYS A 190 -2.97 -11.43 -17.73
N GLU A 191 -3.06 -10.25 -17.13
CA GLU A 191 -3.29 -8.99 -17.85
C GLU A 191 -1.99 -8.39 -18.40
N VAL A 192 -0.92 -8.35 -17.59
CA VAL A 192 0.34 -7.67 -17.98
C VAL A 192 1.26 -8.57 -18.82
N GLY A 193 1.23 -9.88 -18.56
CA GLY A 193 2.09 -10.88 -19.18
C GLY A 193 3.59 -10.74 -18.86
N LYS A 194 4.39 -11.70 -19.34
CA LYS A 194 5.84 -11.76 -19.08
C LYS A 194 6.65 -10.60 -19.69
N LYS A 195 6.10 -9.88 -20.68
CA LYS A 195 6.76 -8.68 -21.26
C LYS A 195 7.00 -7.57 -20.25
N GLU A 196 6.17 -7.51 -19.20
CA GLU A 196 6.34 -6.54 -18.13
C GLU A 196 7.63 -6.78 -17.34
N PHE A 197 8.01 -8.05 -17.14
CA PHE A 197 9.29 -8.39 -16.53
C PHE A 197 10.45 -7.87 -17.37
N THR A 198 10.48 -8.18 -18.67
CA THR A 198 11.56 -7.73 -19.58
C THR A 198 11.72 -6.22 -19.54
N ARG A 199 10.60 -5.47 -19.61
CA ARG A 199 10.59 -4.00 -19.54
C ARG A 199 11.20 -3.48 -18.22
N LYS A 200 10.82 -4.06 -17.09
CA LYS A 200 11.31 -3.65 -15.77
C LYS A 200 12.76 -4.05 -15.54
N PHE A 201 13.13 -5.28 -15.89
CA PHE A 201 14.49 -5.79 -15.80
C PHE A 201 15.45 -4.93 -16.62
N LYS A 202 15.07 -4.61 -17.86
CA LYS A 202 15.82 -3.71 -18.73
C LYS A 202 16.07 -2.35 -18.07
N TYR A 203 15.02 -1.70 -17.57
CA TYR A 203 15.13 -0.43 -16.87
C TYR A 203 16.09 -0.51 -15.67
N LEU A 204 15.96 -1.57 -14.85
CA LEU A 204 16.82 -1.79 -13.68
C LEU A 204 18.27 -2.04 -14.04
N PHE A 205 18.52 -2.79 -15.12
CA PHE A 205 19.87 -3.06 -15.61
C PHE A 205 20.56 -1.78 -16.09
N PHE A 206 19.85 -0.92 -16.82
CA PHE A 206 20.41 0.38 -17.24
C PHE A 206 20.68 1.31 -16.05
N GLU A 207 19.77 1.39 -15.05
CA GLU A 207 20.07 2.11 -13.80
C GLU A 207 21.32 1.54 -13.10
N TYR A 208 21.48 0.22 -13.08
CA TYR A 208 22.66 -0.43 -12.51
C TYR A 208 23.94 0.01 -13.24
N LEU A 209 23.92 0.06 -14.58
CA LEU A 209 25.06 0.51 -15.38
C LEU A 209 25.43 1.97 -15.13
N GLU A 210 24.45 2.87 -15.10
CA GLU A 210 24.67 4.29 -14.82
C GLU A 210 25.31 4.49 -13.44
N LYS A 211 24.71 3.89 -12.41
CA LYS A 211 25.21 3.98 -11.02
C LYS A 211 26.55 3.29 -10.87
N ARG A 212 26.83 2.24 -11.65
CA ARG A 212 28.11 1.52 -11.57
C ARG A 212 29.27 2.48 -11.74
N GLY A 213 29.21 3.39 -12.72
CA GLY A 213 30.21 4.44 -12.92
C GLY A 213 30.54 5.19 -11.63
N ASP A 214 29.52 5.73 -10.96
CA ASP A 214 29.66 6.48 -9.71
C ASP A 214 30.23 5.63 -8.56
N TYR A 215 29.84 4.37 -8.47
CA TYR A 215 30.27 3.45 -7.43
C TYR A 215 31.71 2.94 -7.63
N ILE A 216 32.20 2.82 -8.87
CA ILE A 216 33.62 2.56 -9.18
C ILE A 216 34.48 3.65 -8.53
N TRP A 217 34.10 4.92 -8.70
CA TRP A 217 34.80 6.07 -8.14
C TRP A 217 34.80 6.07 -6.60
N GLN A 218 33.74 5.53 -5.98
CA GLN A 218 33.56 5.53 -4.53
C GLN A 218 34.01 4.24 -3.83
N ARG A 219 34.48 3.21 -4.56
CA ARG A 219 34.87 1.88 -4.04
C ARG A 219 33.77 1.18 -3.20
N ASN A 220 32.50 1.44 -3.50
CA ASN A 220 31.35 0.94 -2.72
C ASN A 220 30.54 -0.15 -3.46
N TYR A 221 31.21 -1.08 -4.15
CA TYR A 221 30.56 -2.08 -5.01
C TYR A 221 29.50 -2.95 -4.32
N GLY A 222 29.74 -3.39 -3.08
CA GLY A 222 28.77 -4.23 -2.36
C GLY A 222 27.43 -3.53 -2.11
N ARG A 223 27.40 -2.19 -2.03
CA ARG A 223 26.16 -1.43 -1.88
C ARG A 223 25.38 -1.38 -3.19
N LEU A 224 26.06 -1.17 -4.32
CA LEU A 224 25.43 -1.19 -5.64
C LEU A 224 24.75 -2.54 -5.92
N GLU A 225 25.40 -3.64 -5.54
CA GLU A 225 24.83 -4.98 -5.74
C GLU A 225 23.59 -5.22 -4.89
N LYS A 226 23.61 -4.77 -3.63
CA LYS A 226 22.44 -4.83 -2.76
C LYS A 226 21.30 -3.95 -3.29
N ASP A 227 21.59 -2.71 -3.68
CA ASP A 227 20.60 -1.78 -4.22
C ASP A 227 19.93 -2.35 -5.48
N PHE A 228 20.68 -3.07 -6.33
CA PHE A 228 20.13 -3.76 -7.49
C PHE A 228 19.20 -4.92 -7.10
N ALA A 229 19.63 -5.79 -6.18
CA ALA A 229 18.80 -6.91 -5.72
C ALA A 229 17.50 -6.43 -5.07
N ASP A 230 17.59 -5.46 -4.17
CA ASP A 230 16.42 -4.85 -3.51
C ASP A 230 15.48 -4.22 -4.55
N SER A 231 16.03 -3.53 -5.57
CA SER A 231 15.22 -2.93 -6.64
C SER A 231 14.57 -3.98 -7.54
N LEU A 232 15.25 -5.11 -7.79
CA LEU A 232 14.74 -6.20 -8.59
C LEU A 232 13.52 -6.84 -7.91
N TYR A 233 13.63 -7.23 -6.64
CA TYR A 233 12.52 -7.81 -5.90
C TYR A 233 11.34 -6.83 -5.76
N ASN A 234 11.61 -5.57 -5.42
CA ASN A 234 10.54 -4.59 -5.19
C ASN A 234 9.81 -4.21 -6.48
N ARG A 235 10.53 -4.06 -7.60
CA ARG A 235 9.89 -3.63 -8.86
C ARG A 235 9.34 -4.79 -9.65
N CYS A 236 9.97 -5.96 -9.61
CA CYS A 236 9.54 -7.16 -10.34
C CYS A 236 8.74 -8.12 -9.43
N ILE A 237 7.96 -7.59 -8.48
CA ILE A 237 7.23 -8.36 -7.47
C ILE A 237 6.32 -9.47 -8.03
N LEU A 238 5.84 -9.33 -9.27
CA LEU A 238 5.03 -10.37 -9.92
C LEU A 238 5.84 -11.58 -10.43
N PHE A 239 7.17 -11.49 -10.42
CA PHE A 239 8.08 -12.44 -11.07
C PHE A 239 9.19 -12.91 -10.11
N PRO A 240 8.85 -13.46 -8.93
CA PRO A 240 9.84 -13.82 -7.91
C PRO A 240 10.84 -14.86 -8.43
N ASN A 241 10.36 -15.88 -9.16
CA ASN A 241 11.19 -16.92 -9.75
C ASN A 241 12.20 -16.34 -10.75
N GLU A 242 11.77 -15.42 -11.61
CA GLU A 242 12.68 -14.79 -12.56
C GLU A 242 13.68 -13.85 -11.87
N CYS A 243 13.31 -13.21 -10.76
CA CYS A 243 14.24 -12.44 -9.93
C CYS A 243 15.35 -13.32 -9.35
N GLU A 244 15.00 -14.47 -8.78
CA GLU A 244 15.96 -15.44 -8.24
C GLU A 244 16.94 -15.91 -9.32
N LYS A 245 16.43 -16.25 -10.52
CA LYS A 245 17.26 -16.66 -11.66
C LYS A 245 18.23 -15.56 -12.09
N VAL A 246 17.77 -14.31 -12.17
CA VAL A 246 18.64 -13.16 -12.50
C VAL A 246 19.75 -12.98 -11.46
N LEU A 247 19.44 -13.13 -10.17
CA LEU A 247 20.43 -12.98 -9.10
C LEU A 247 21.45 -14.11 -9.11
N LYS A 248 21.02 -15.36 -9.32
CA LYS A 248 21.93 -16.50 -9.51
C LYS A 248 22.87 -16.26 -10.69
N LEU A 249 22.34 -15.87 -11.85
CA LEU A 249 23.16 -15.58 -13.05
C LEU A 249 24.11 -14.40 -12.84
N LYS A 250 23.71 -13.40 -12.06
CA LYS A 250 24.60 -12.29 -11.68
C LYS A 250 25.79 -12.81 -10.86
N GLU A 251 25.56 -13.70 -9.89
CA GLU A 251 26.64 -14.31 -9.09
C GLU A 251 27.59 -15.14 -9.95
N GLU A 252 27.07 -15.81 -10.98
CA GLU A 252 27.86 -16.54 -11.98
C GLU A 252 28.56 -15.61 -13.01
N GLY A 253 28.39 -14.29 -12.87
CA GLY A 253 29.13 -13.30 -13.64
C GLY A 253 28.53 -12.95 -15.00
N ILE A 254 27.24 -13.23 -15.25
CA ILE A 254 26.59 -12.90 -16.54
C ILE A 254 26.72 -11.41 -16.88
N PHE A 255 26.61 -10.52 -15.89
CA PHE A 255 26.76 -9.07 -16.08
C PHE A 255 28.17 -8.72 -16.55
N VAL A 256 29.20 -9.36 -15.99
CA VAL A 256 30.60 -9.12 -16.38
C VAL A 256 30.82 -9.53 -17.83
N LYS A 257 30.31 -10.70 -18.22
CA LYS A 257 30.37 -11.20 -19.59
C LYS A 257 29.67 -10.28 -20.58
N PHE A 258 28.52 -9.71 -20.19
CA PHE A 258 27.78 -8.72 -20.98
C PHE A 258 28.60 -7.45 -21.18
N LEU A 259 29.15 -6.92 -20.09
CA LEU A 259 29.98 -5.72 -20.09
C LEU A 259 31.26 -5.87 -20.92
N GLN A 260 31.82 -7.08 -20.96
CA GLN A 260 33.02 -7.44 -21.73
C GLN A 260 32.71 -7.86 -23.18
N ASN A 261 31.44 -7.81 -23.60
CA ASN A 261 30.99 -8.24 -24.94
C ASN A 261 31.41 -9.67 -25.31
N GLU A 262 31.42 -10.59 -24.33
CA GLU A 262 31.85 -11.98 -24.55
C GLU A 262 30.86 -12.76 -25.40
N PHE A 263 29.55 -12.56 -25.22
CA PHE A 263 28.52 -13.23 -26.02
C PHE A 263 28.40 -12.62 -27.42
N LYS A 264 28.58 -13.45 -28.45
CA LYS A 264 28.47 -13.09 -29.88
C LYS A 264 27.10 -13.41 -30.45
N THR A 265 26.44 -14.44 -29.94
CA THR A 265 25.10 -14.86 -30.37
C THR A 265 24.14 -15.02 -29.19
N LYS A 266 22.84 -15.02 -29.50
CA LYS A 266 21.79 -15.34 -28.52
C LYS A 266 21.95 -16.77 -27.98
N GLU A 267 22.36 -17.69 -28.85
CA GLU A 267 22.62 -19.10 -28.52
C GLU A 267 23.72 -19.22 -27.47
N GLU A 268 24.86 -18.54 -27.64
CA GLU A 268 25.93 -18.54 -26.63
C GLU A 268 25.48 -17.97 -25.27
N CYS A 269 24.60 -16.96 -25.28
CA CYS A 269 23.98 -16.43 -24.06
C CYS A 269 23.03 -17.45 -23.42
N GLY A 270 22.24 -18.15 -24.24
CA GLY A 270 21.33 -19.20 -23.81
C GLY A 270 22.06 -20.39 -23.19
N ASP A 271 23.09 -20.89 -23.86
CA ASP A 271 23.94 -21.99 -23.37
C ASP A 271 24.52 -21.67 -21.99
N PHE A 272 24.97 -20.42 -21.79
CA PHE A 272 25.46 -19.98 -20.48
C PHE A 272 24.34 -19.97 -19.44
N ILE A 273 23.15 -19.48 -19.78
CA ILE A 273 22.01 -19.41 -18.86
C ILE A 273 21.54 -20.81 -18.47
N GLU A 274 21.34 -21.70 -19.43
CA GLU A 274 20.90 -23.08 -19.20
C GLU A 274 21.90 -23.85 -18.32
N LEU A 275 23.20 -23.73 -18.63
CA LEU A 275 24.25 -24.36 -17.86
C LEU A 275 24.26 -23.91 -16.39
N ASN A 276 24.07 -22.62 -16.14
CA ASN A 276 24.17 -22.05 -14.79
C ASN A 276 22.85 -22.12 -14.01
N LEU A 277 21.71 -22.13 -14.68
CA LEU A 277 20.43 -22.37 -14.03
C LEU A 277 20.19 -23.85 -13.74
N GLU A 278 20.85 -24.76 -14.48
CA GLU A 278 20.59 -26.21 -14.48
C GLU A 278 19.15 -26.52 -14.92
N GLU A 279 18.62 -25.72 -15.84
CA GLU A 279 17.25 -25.82 -16.37
C GLU A 279 17.26 -25.78 -17.90
N GLU A 280 16.41 -26.60 -18.52
CA GLU A 280 16.15 -26.60 -19.97
C GLU A 280 14.68 -26.22 -20.25
N GLY A 281 14.42 -25.55 -21.38
CA GLY A 281 13.08 -25.35 -21.91
C GLY A 281 12.55 -23.91 -21.82
N SER A 282 11.23 -23.74 -21.68
CA SER A 282 10.57 -22.44 -21.89
C SER A 282 10.98 -21.35 -20.91
N ASP A 283 11.37 -21.71 -19.69
CA ASP A 283 11.77 -20.73 -18.68
C ASP A 283 13.21 -20.26 -18.85
N SER A 284 14.15 -21.14 -19.25
CA SER A 284 15.51 -20.74 -19.62
C SER A 284 15.51 -19.89 -20.89
N GLU A 285 14.66 -20.25 -21.87
CA GLU A 285 14.46 -19.48 -23.09
C GLU A 285 13.94 -18.07 -22.79
N PHE A 286 12.95 -17.93 -21.89
CA PHE A 286 12.44 -16.61 -21.50
C PHE A 286 13.51 -15.72 -20.83
N ILE A 287 14.29 -16.27 -19.90
CA ILE A 287 15.37 -15.53 -19.25
C ILE A 287 16.45 -15.15 -20.28
N THR A 288 16.77 -16.05 -21.20
CA THR A 288 17.68 -15.78 -22.32
C THR A 288 17.20 -14.64 -23.19
N ASP A 289 15.91 -14.62 -23.54
CA ASP A 289 15.30 -13.53 -24.31
C ASP A 289 15.44 -12.19 -23.59
N CYS A 290 15.15 -12.17 -22.29
CA CYS A 290 15.25 -10.96 -21.47
C CYS A 290 16.67 -10.42 -21.44
N PHE A 291 17.64 -11.28 -21.15
CA PHE A 291 19.05 -10.91 -21.10
C PHE A 291 19.57 -10.47 -22.47
N TRP A 292 19.22 -11.19 -23.53
CA TRP A 292 19.66 -10.87 -24.89
C TRP A 292 19.11 -9.54 -25.39
N GLU A 293 17.83 -9.24 -25.12
CA GLU A 293 17.22 -7.95 -25.47
C GLU A 293 17.96 -6.79 -24.80
N VAL A 294 18.23 -6.90 -23.49
CA VAL A 294 18.98 -5.90 -22.73
C VAL A 294 20.40 -5.72 -23.27
N TYR A 295 21.05 -6.82 -23.66
CA TYR A 295 22.41 -6.78 -24.21
C TYR A 295 22.50 -6.12 -25.59
N GLN A 296 21.54 -6.39 -26.48
CA GLN A 296 21.49 -5.75 -27.80
C GLN A 296 21.36 -4.24 -27.66
N GLU A 297 20.46 -3.79 -26.79
CA GLU A 297 20.25 -2.37 -26.56
C GLU A 297 21.41 -1.70 -25.83
N TYR A 298 22.06 -2.41 -24.91
CA TYR A 298 23.32 -1.96 -24.33
C TYR A 298 24.38 -1.70 -25.41
N LYS A 299 24.54 -2.61 -26.38
CA LYS A 299 25.48 -2.42 -27.48
C LYS A 299 25.14 -1.22 -28.35
N GLU A 300 23.86 -0.98 -28.59
CA GLU A 300 23.41 0.17 -29.38
C GLU A 300 23.67 1.51 -28.65
N HIS A 301 23.47 1.56 -27.33
CA HIS A 301 23.58 2.80 -26.55
C HIS A 301 24.97 3.07 -25.96
N PHE A 302 25.77 2.04 -25.71
CA PHE A 302 27.05 2.12 -25.00
C PHE A 302 28.20 1.51 -25.80
N SER A 303 28.07 1.43 -27.13
CA SER A 303 29.22 1.24 -28.03
C SER A 303 30.16 2.44 -27.90
N PHE A 304 30.97 2.42 -26.84
CA PHE A 304 32.30 2.98 -26.91
C PHE A 304 33.06 2.07 -27.85
N ASP A 305 33.62 2.64 -28.92
CA ASP A 305 34.78 2.07 -29.57
C ASP A 305 35.83 1.89 -28.47
N ILE A 306 35.89 0.70 -27.88
CA ILE A 306 37.06 0.27 -27.09
C ILE A 306 38.08 -0.22 -28.12
N ASP A 307 38.53 0.71 -28.95
CA ASP A 307 39.79 0.63 -29.67
C ASP A 307 40.72 1.68 -29.02
N GLU A 308 41.36 1.28 -27.91
CA GLU A 308 42.79 1.51 -27.58
C GLU A 308 43.13 1.07 -26.14
#